data_AF-A0A943J0X6-F1
#
_entry.id   AF-A0A943J0X6-F1
#
_cell.length_a   1.000
_cell.length_b   1.000
_cell.length_c   1.000
_cell.angle_alpha   90.00
_cell.angle_beta   90.00
_cell.angle_gamma   90.00
#
_symmetry.space_group_name_H-M   'P 1'
#
loop_
_entity.id
_entity.type
_entity.pdbx_description
1 polymer ?
#
loop_
_entity_poly.entity_id
_entity_poly.type
_entity_poly.pdbx_seq_one_letter_code
_entity_poly.pdbx_strand_id
1 'polypeptide(L)'
;MKKIISFLFIVIFLFTLTACGEQKVTEVTDENVAELFRPSLEAWQLFAGSAFYDIEKDENGDPVVYTYSDDTFAGESYKIITDITPEEIYAKKLEYCNTGTDEERAKSSFLSCFYEKDGELYVKGAFSGMASIYDLNSIELYNTEDDKYYILVDSYSNGIDSGYSSSNIFVTTLKENSILFIEDVLFTGDGVIEKDESEINEPDKRDYLGMFDKFSRSESAFEE
;
A
#
# COMPACT_ATOMS: atom_id res chain seq x y z
N MET A 1 46.54 35.83 -27.40
CA MET A 1 45.32 35.03 -27.64
C MET A 1 44.71 34.71 -26.28
N LYS A 2 43.70 35.46 -25.86
CA LYS A 2 43.10 35.39 -24.51
C LYS A 2 41.86 34.49 -24.53
N LYS A 3 41.76 33.69 -23.48
CA LYS A 3 40.78 32.64 -23.17
C LYS A 3 39.32 33.12 -23.35
N ILE A 4 38.59 32.49 -24.26
CA ILE A 4 37.14 32.37 -24.18
C ILE A 4 36.89 30.90 -23.84
N ILE A 5 37.03 30.58 -22.56
CA ILE A 5 36.47 29.34 -22.03
C ILE A 5 34.97 29.59 -22.04
N SER A 6 34.30 28.90 -22.96
CA SER A 6 32.88 29.01 -23.25
C SER A 6 32.08 28.84 -21.96
N PHE A 7 31.46 29.93 -21.50
CA PHE A 7 30.54 29.98 -20.37
C PHE A 7 29.40 28.95 -20.50
N LEU A 8 29.12 28.53 -21.74
CA LEU A 8 28.11 27.52 -22.09
C LEU A 8 28.44 26.12 -21.56
N PHE A 9 29.72 25.76 -21.42
CA PHE A 9 30.12 24.43 -20.90
C PHE A 9 30.05 24.33 -19.38
N ILE A 10 30.20 25.45 -18.67
CA ILE A 10 30.08 25.48 -17.20
C ILE A 10 28.60 25.39 -16.79
N VAL A 11 27.68 25.99 -17.55
CA VAL A 11 26.24 25.89 -17.28
C VAL A 11 25.72 24.47 -17.51
N ILE A 12 26.16 23.78 -18.57
CA ILE A 12 25.73 22.39 -18.82
C ILE A 12 26.27 21.44 -17.75
N PHE A 13 27.50 21.64 -17.26
CA PHE A 13 28.07 20.81 -16.20
C PHE A 13 27.48 21.09 -14.80
N LEU A 14 26.99 22.32 -14.56
CA LEU A 14 26.28 22.67 -13.33
C LEU A 14 24.86 22.09 -13.28
N PHE A 15 24.17 21.93 -14.41
CA PHE A 15 22.87 21.23 -14.46
C PHE A 15 22.99 19.71 -14.33
N THR A 16 24.08 19.09 -14.79
CA THR A 16 24.29 17.65 -14.62
C THR A 16 24.74 17.25 -13.21
N LEU A 17 25.26 18.19 -12.41
CA LEU A 17 25.64 17.93 -11.02
C LEU A 17 24.51 18.19 -10.00
N THR A 18 23.42 18.85 -10.41
CA THR A 18 22.15 18.85 -9.66
C THR A 18 21.25 17.67 -10.01
N ALA A 19 21.53 16.94 -11.09
CA ALA A 19 20.77 15.77 -11.55
C ALA A 19 21.09 14.46 -10.78
N CYS A 20 21.71 14.57 -9.60
CA CYS A 20 21.85 13.48 -8.64
C CYS A 20 21.26 13.86 -7.27
N GLY A 21 20.37 14.85 -7.24
CA GLY A 21 19.34 14.98 -6.21
C GLY A 21 18.04 14.45 -6.79
N GLU A 22 17.31 13.62 -6.05
CA GLU A 22 15.93 13.29 -6.36
C GLU A 22 15.21 14.57 -6.78
N GLN A 23 14.70 14.61 -8.01
CA GLN A 23 13.90 15.73 -8.47
C GLN A 23 12.63 15.72 -7.62
N LYS A 24 12.60 16.55 -6.57
CA LYS A 24 11.45 16.68 -5.67
C LYS A 24 10.21 16.92 -6.51
N VAL A 25 9.28 15.97 -6.51
CA VAL A 25 8.02 16.13 -7.22
C VAL A 25 7.22 17.20 -6.47
N THR A 26 6.81 18.24 -7.19
CA THR A 26 6.09 19.38 -6.61
C THR A 26 4.62 19.44 -7.03
N GLU A 27 4.21 18.59 -7.96
CA GLU A 27 2.87 18.57 -8.53
C GLU A 27 2.46 17.12 -8.81
N VAL A 28 1.24 16.78 -8.43
CA VAL A 28 0.62 15.48 -8.68
C VAL A 28 -0.23 15.62 -9.93
N THR A 29 -0.05 14.69 -10.87
CA THR A 29 -0.74 14.64 -12.16
C THR A 29 -1.24 13.23 -12.41
N ASP A 30 -2.15 13.07 -13.37
CA ASP A 30 -2.63 11.76 -13.81
C ASP A 30 -1.49 10.82 -14.24
N GLU A 31 -0.38 11.38 -14.72
CA GLU A 31 0.78 10.63 -15.21
C GLU A 31 1.66 10.06 -14.08
N ASN A 32 1.65 10.68 -12.89
CA ASN A 32 2.54 10.30 -11.78
C ASN A 32 1.79 9.82 -10.52
N VAL A 33 0.49 10.05 -10.42
CA VAL A 33 -0.31 9.77 -9.22
C VAL A 33 -0.19 8.31 -8.75
N ALA A 34 -0.19 7.35 -9.67
CA ALA A 34 -0.06 5.94 -9.34
C ALA A 34 1.29 5.62 -8.66
N GLU A 35 2.39 6.19 -9.16
CA GLU A 35 3.72 6.00 -8.57
C GLU A 35 3.82 6.65 -7.18
N LEU A 36 3.31 7.88 -7.04
CA LEU A 36 3.36 8.62 -5.78
C LEU A 36 2.44 8.02 -4.70
N PHE A 37 1.34 7.38 -5.10
CA PHE A 37 0.31 6.86 -4.19
C PHE A 37 0.52 5.40 -3.78
N ARG A 38 1.07 4.57 -4.67
CA ARG A 38 1.23 3.12 -4.46
C ARG A 38 1.88 2.76 -3.12
N PRO A 39 2.98 3.40 -2.66
CA PRO A 39 3.57 3.07 -1.35
C PRO A 39 2.59 3.23 -0.19
N SER A 40 1.72 4.25 -0.24
CA SER A 40 0.73 4.47 0.80
C SER A 40 -0.44 3.51 0.73
N LEU A 41 -0.87 3.13 -0.48
CA LEU A 41 -1.89 2.11 -0.67
C LEU A 41 -1.41 0.74 -0.18
N GLU A 42 -0.15 0.39 -0.45
CA GLU A 42 0.50 -0.82 0.08
C GLU A 42 0.54 -0.81 1.61
N ALA A 43 0.97 0.30 2.22
CA ALA A 43 0.98 0.44 3.67
C ALA A 43 -0.42 0.42 4.29
N TRP A 44 -1.43 0.93 3.58
CA TRP A 44 -2.84 0.91 3.99
C TRP A 44 -3.41 -0.51 3.96
N GLN A 45 -3.27 -1.18 2.82
CA GLN A 45 -3.95 -2.44 2.56
C GLN A 45 -3.33 -3.61 3.32
N LEU A 46 -2.04 -3.52 3.61
CA LEU A 46 -1.34 -4.51 4.41
C LEU A 46 -1.61 -4.20 5.89
N PHE A 47 -2.84 -4.48 6.35
CA PHE A 47 -3.28 -4.35 7.75
C PHE A 47 -2.66 -5.41 8.68
N ALA A 48 -1.38 -5.68 8.45
CA ALA A 48 -0.38 -6.21 9.36
C ALA A 48 1.02 -6.01 8.75
N GLY A 49 1.29 -4.94 8.01
CA GLY A 49 2.63 -4.51 7.58
C GLY A 49 3.46 -5.49 6.75
N SER A 50 2.86 -6.32 5.89
CA SER A 50 3.61 -7.31 5.10
C SER A 50 4.68 -6.67 4.17
N ALA A 51 4.56 -5.37 3.85
CA ALA A 51 5.57 -4.60 3.13
C ALA A 51 6.86 -4.37 3.94
N PHE A 52 6.79 -4.45 5.27
CA PHE A 52 7.87 -4.05 6.17
C PHE A 52 8.66 -5.20 6.78
N TYR A 53 8.23 -6.44 6.54
CA TYR A 53 8.91 -7.65 7.00
C TYR A 53 8.67 -8.82 6.06
N ASP A 54 9.56 -9.80 6.09
CA ASP A 54 9.44 -11.07 5.39
C ASP A 54 8.97 -12.19 6.31
N ILE A 55 8.35 -13.20 5.69
CA ILE A 55 7.91 -14.41 6.37
C ILE A 55 8.72 -15.62 5.93
N GLU A 56 8.74 -16.64 6.78
CA GLU A 56 9.35 -17.92 6.45
C GLU A 56 8.66 -18.57 5.23
N LYS A 57 9.48 -19.04 4.30
CA LYS A 57 9.07 -19.74 3.09
C LYS A 57 9.73 -21.11 3.02
N ASP A 58 9.04 -22.08 2.44
CA ASP A 58 9.57 -23.41 2.20
C ASP A 58 10.52 -23.45 0.98
N GLU A 59 10.97 -24.64 0.62
CA GLU A 59 11.89 -24.85 -0.51
C GLU A 59 11.30 -24.49 -1.89
N ASN A 60 9.98 -24.38 -2.00
CA ASN A 60 9.27 -23.98 -3.21
C ASN A 60 8.99 -22.47 -3.24
N GLY A 61 9.32 -21.73 -2.17
CA GLY A 61 9.05 -20.31 -2.05
C GLY A 61 7.64 -19.99 -1.53
N ASP A 62 6.91 -21.00 -1.08
CA ASP A 62 5.56 -20.85 -0.51
C ASP A 62 5.64 -20.54 0.99
N PRO A 63 4.73 -19.70 1.52
CA PRO A 63 4.68 -19.41 2.95
C PRO A 63 4.48 -20.66 3.82
N VAL A 64 5.31 -20.79 4.86
CA VAL A 64 5.13 -21.84 5.87
C VAL A 64 3.97 -21.46 6.79
N VAL A 65 2.95 -22.34 6.85
CA VAL A 65 1.72 -22.10 7.60
C VAL A 65 1.81 -22.75 8.99
N TYR A 66 1.59 -21.93 10.02
CA TYR A 66 1.42 -22.35 11.39
C TYR A 66 -0.06 -22.23 11.78
N THR A 67 -0.45 -22.88 12.88
CA THR A 67 -1.79 -22.73 13.45
C THR A 67 -1.70 -21.95 14.74
N TYR A 68 -2.50 -20.90 14.83
CA TYR A 68 -2.73 -20.17 16.06
C TYR A 68 -4.15 -20.42 16.57
N SER A 69 -4.29 -20.53 17.89
CA SER A 69 -5.59 -20.58 18.54
C SER A 69 -5.48 -19.96 19.93
N ASP A 70 -6.32 -18.96 20.18
CA ASP A 70 -6.65 -18.45 21.51
C ASP A 70 -8.18 -18.35 21.67
N ASP A 71 -8.65 -17.74 22.76
CA ASP A 71 -10.08 -17.59 23.04
C ASP A 71 -10.81 -16.63 22.05
N THR A 72 -10.07 -15.86 21.27
CA THR A 72 -10.57 -14.78 20.40
C THR A 72 -10.41 -15.06 18.91
N PHE A 73 -9.45 -15.91 18.53
CA PHE A 73 -9.08 -16.20 17.17
C PHE A 73 -8.46 -17.59 17.05
N ALA A 74 -8.92 -18.36 16.07
CA ALA A 74 -8.28 -19.60 15.65
C ALA A 74 -8.14 -19.57 14.13
N GLY A 75 -6.92 -19.79 13.63
CA GLY A 75 -6.64 -19.73 12.21
C GLY A 75 -5.18 -19.92 11.88
N GLU A 76 -4.84 -19.56 10.64
CA GLU A 76 -3.48 -19.63 10.14
C GLU A 76 -2.60 -18.57 10.80
N SER A 77 -1.29 -18.79 10.82
CA SER A 77 -0.30 -17.79 11.20
C SER A 77 1.01 -18.03 10.47
N TYR A 78 1.83 -16.98 10.40
CA TYR A 78 3.03 -16.95 9.59
C TYR A 78 4.19 -16.41 10.41
N LYS A 79 5.33 -17.12 10.42
CA LYS A 79 6.53 -16.70 11.14
C LYS A 79 7.18 -15.52 10.42
N ILE A 80 7.46 -14.45 11.15
CA ILE A 80 8.23 -13.29 10.67
C ILE A 80 9.73 -13.60 10.85
N ILE A 81 10.51 -13.46 9.78
CA ILE A 81 11.97 -13.73 9.79
C ILE A 81 12.82 -12.46 9.75
N THR A 82 12.19 -11.30 9.54
CA THR A 82 12.85 -10.00 9.69
C THR A 82 13.02 -9.67 11.17
N ASP A 83 14.21 -9.20 11.55
CA ASP A 83 14.48 -8.67 12.88
C ASP A 83 13.77 -7.31 13.04
N ILE A 84 12.53 -7.36 13.53
CA ILE A 84 11.64 -6.20 13.69
C ILE A 84 10.59 -6.48 14.76
N THR A 85 10.13 -5.44 15.43
CA THR A 85 9.04 -5.48 16.40
C THR A 85 7.70 -5.00 15.80
N PRO A 86 6.54 -5.45 16.33
CA PRO A 86 5.24 -4.91 15.95
C PRO A 86 5.14 -3.38 16.06
N GLU A 87 5.78 -2.79 17.06
CA GLU A 87 5.84 -1.34 17.26
C GLU A 87 6.62 -0.62 16.16
N GLU A 88 7.75 -1.19 15.70
CA GLU A 88 8.52 -0.65 14.59
C GLU A 88 7.74 -0.75 13.27
N ILE A 89 7.02 -1.85 13.04
CA ILE A 89 6.14 -1.99 11.88
C ILE A 89 5.03 -0.91 11.92
N TYR A 90 4.42 -0.70 13.08
CA TYR A 90 3.40 0.34 13.25
C TYR A 90 3.98 1.74 13.01
N ALA A 91 5.17 2.03 13.53
CA ALA A 91 5.84 3.31 13.32
C ALA A 91 6.11 3.57 11.83
N LYS A 92 6.58 2.56 11.08
CA LYS A 92 6.77 2.66 9.63
C LYS A 92 5.47 2.94 8.89
N LYS A 93 4.37 2.26 9.26
CA LYS A 93 3.03 2.52 8.68
C LYS A 93 2.62 3.99 8.79
N LEU A 94 2.95 4.64 9.92
CA LEU A 94 2.63 6.05 10.17
C LEU A 94 3.38 7.04 9.26
N GLU A 95 4.39 6.60 8.51
CA GLU A 95 5.05 7.43 7.50
C GLU A 95 4.19 7.59 6.23
N TYR A 96 3.19 6.72 6.04
CA TYR A 96 2.40 6.61 4.81
C TYR A 96 0.92 6.91 5.01
N CYS A 97 0.37 6.64 6.20
CA CYS A 97 -1.04 6.83 6.45
C CYS A 97 -1.34 7.21 7.90
N ASN A 98 -2.43 7.94 8.08
CA ASN A 98 -3.00 8.26 9.38
C ASN A 98 -3.74 7.04 9.96
N THR A 99 -3.97 7.07 11.27
CA THR A 99 -4.68 6.03 12.02
C THR A 99 -6.07 6.46 12.49
N GLY A 100 -6.57 7.59 11.96
CA GLY A 100 -7.84 8.18 12.37
C GLY A 100 -7.73 8.98 13.68
N THR A 101 -8.87 9.17 14.36
CA THR A 101 -8.98 10.06 15.54
C THR A 101 -8.67 9.40 16.88
N ASP A 102 -8.61 8.06 16.96
CA ASP A 102 -8.31 7.29 18.17
C ASP A 102 -7.05 6.43 17.95
N GLU A 103 -5.89 7.07 18.06
CA GLU A 103 -4.58 6.46 17.81
C GLU A 103 -4.30 5.27 18.73
N GLU A 104 -4.67 5.35 20.01
CA GLU A 104 -4.42 4.27 20.97
C GLU A 104 -5.21 3.01 20.61
N ARG A 105 -6.48 3.16 20.24
CA ARG A 105 -7.31 2.04 19.80
C ARG A 105 -6.82 1.47 18.46
N ALA A 106 -6.45 2.33 17.52
CA ALA A 106 -5.92 1.91 16.23
C ALA A 106 -4.61 1.12 16.39
N LYS A 107 -3.70 1.63 17.23
CA LYS A 107 -2.46 0.95 17.60
C LYS A 107 -2.73 -0.39 18.26
N SER A 108 -3.60 -0.42 19.27
CA SER A 108 -3.93 -1.67 19.98
C SER A 108 -4.52 -2.71 19.03
N SER A 109 -5.40 -2.29 18.11
CA SER A 109 -6.00 -3.17 17.12
C SER A 109 -4.96 -3.73 16.16
N PHE A 110 -4.03 -2.89 15.68
CA PHE A 110 -2.91 -3.31 14.83
C PHE A 110 -1.99 -4.31 15.54
N LEU A 111 -1.55 -3.99 16.76
CA LEU A 111 -0.62 -4.85 17.52
C LEU A 111 -1.24 -6.23 17.83
N SER A 112 -2.57 -6.32 17.93
CA SER A 112 -3.27 -7.58 18.18
C SER A 112 -3.12 -8.62 17.06
N CYS A 113 -2.71 -8.19 15.86
CA CYS A 113 -2.41 -9.05 14.72
C CYS A 113 -1.12 -9.87 14.90
N PHE A 114 -0.27 -9.50 15.87
CA PHE A 114 1.01 -10.14 16.11
C PHE A 114 1.00 -10.92 17.42
N TYR A 115 1.84 -11.94 17.51
CA TYR A 115 2.11 -12.63 18.76
C TYR A 115 3.53 -13.23 18.76
N GLU A 116 4.08 -13.38 19.96
CA GLU A 116 5.34 -14.08 20.15
C GLU A 116 5.10 -15.49 20.70
N LYS A 117 5.88 -16.45 20.21
CA LYS A 117 5.88 -17.83 20.71
C LYS A 117 7.30 -18.38 20.62
N ASP A 118 7.79 -18.93 21.73
CA ASP A 118 9.13 -19.53 21.82
C ASP A 118 10.28 -18.58 21.40
N GLY A 119 10.09 -17.26 21.60
CA GLY A 119 11.06 -16.22 21.24
C GLY A 119 11.00 -15.79 19.76
N GLU A 120 10.02 -16.28 19.01
CA GLU A 120 9.83 -15.99 17.59
C GLU A 120 8.55 -15.17 17.39
N LEU A 121 8.58 -14.24 16.42
CA LEU A 121 7.45 -13.38 16.10
C LEU A 121 6.60 -13.98 14.98
N TYR A 122 5.27 -13.88 15.14
CA TYR A 122 4.30 -14.36 14.17
C TYR A 122 3.23 -13.30 13.91
N VAL A 123 2.69 -13.33 12.69
CA VAL A 123 1.47 -12.60 12.30
C VAL A 123 0.32 -13.60 12.15
N LYS A 124 -0.85 -13.23 12.67
CA LYS A 124 -2.09 -14.00 12.56
C LYS A 124 -2.67 -13.86 11.15
N GLY A 125 -2.90 -14.98 10.47
CA GLY A 125 -3.55 -15.05 9.17
C GLY A 125 -5.06 -14.82 9.30
N ALA A 126 -5.54 -13.74 8.66
CA ALA A 126 -6.94 -13.32 8.55
C ALA A 126 -7.81 -13.27 9.82
N PHE A 127 -8.13 -12.05 10.27
CA PHE A 127 -9.47 -11.77 10.81
C PHE A 127 -10.48 -11.96 9.66
N SER A 128 -11.24 -13.06 9.70
CA SER A 128 -12.18 -13.45 8.65
C SER A 128 -13.21 -12.35 8.35
N GLY A 129 -13.35 -11.94 7.08
CA GLY A 129 -14.59 -11.30 6.65
C GLY A 129 -14.56 -10.55 5.32
N MET A 130 -13.70 -9.54 5.17
CA MET A 130 -13.69 -8.68 3.98
C MET A 130 -12.30 -8.07 3.81
N ALA A 131 -11.42 -8.74 3.08
CA ALA A 131 -10.22 -8.09 2.56
C ALA A 131 -10.63 -7.38 1.27
N SER A 132 -10.58 -6.05 1.25
CA SER A 132 -10.65 -5.33 -0.02
C SER A 132 -9.54 -5.83 -0.94
N ILE A 133 -9.79 -5.88 -2.23
CA ILE A 133 -8.74 -6.09 -3.22
C ILE A 133 -8.73 -4.82 -4.04
N TYR A 134 -7.60 -4.14 -4.14
CA TYR A 134 -7.46 -2.92 -4.95
C TYR A 134 -6.88 -3.24 -6.32
N ASP A 135 -7.35 -2.58 -7.37
CA ASP A 135 -6.69 -2.60 -8.68
C ASP A 135 -5.69 -1.43 -8.78
N LEU A 136 -4.40 -1.76 -8.77
CA LEU A 136 -3.30 -0.82 -8.87
C LEU A 136 -3.25 -0.10 -10.23
N ASN A 137 -3.87 -0.67 -11.28
CA ASN A 137 -3.98 -0.02 -12.59
C ASN A 137 -5.20 0.91 -12.69
N SER A 138 -6.03 0.99 -11.65
CA SER A 138 -7.16 1.91 -11.60
C SER A 138 -6.87 3.19 -10.79
N ILE A 139 -5.64 3.38 -10.31
CA ILE A 139 -5.30 4.53 -9.46
C ILE A 139 -5.41 5.81 -10.31
N GLU A 140 -6.34 6.68 -9.94
CA GLU A 140 -6.59 7.94 -10.64
C GLU A 140 -6.61 9.14 -9.69
N LEU A 141 -6.19 10.30 -10.19
CA LEU A 141 -6.39 11.58 -9.52
C LEU A 141 -7.81 12.06 -9.82
N TYR A 142 -8.71 11.95 -8.84
CA TYR A 142 -10.12 12.31 -9.00
C TYR A 142 -10.36 13.80 -8.84
N ASN A 143 -9.72 14.43 -7.84
CA ASN A 143 -9.87 15.86 -7.57
C ASN A 143 -8.67 16.43 -6.80
N THR A 144 -8.51 17.75 -6.85
CA THR A 144 -7.55 18.50 -6.04
C THR A 144 -8.25 19.69 -5.40
N GLU A 145 -8.22 19.78 -4.07
CA GLU A 145 -8.84 20.87 -3.30
C GLU A 145 -8.01 21.17 -2.05
N ASP A 146 -7.74 22.45 -1.76
CA ASP A 146 -7.08 22.91 -0.53
C ASP A 146 -5.83 22.09 -0.12
N ASP A 147 -4.88 21.92 -1.05
CA ASP A 147 -3.64 21.14 -0.90
C ASP A 147 -3.84 19.63 -0.66
N LYS A 148 -5.05 19.12 -0.89
CA LYS A 148 -5.39 17.69 -0.88
C LYS A 148 -5.53 17.14 -2.28
N TYR A 149 -5.12 15.88 -2.42
CA TYR A 149 -5.34 15.09 -3.61
C TYR A 149 -6.29 13.95 -3.26
N TYR A 150 -7.38 13.86 -4.00
CA TYR A 150 -8.40 12.83 -3.86
C TYR A 150 -8.09 11.74 -4.87
N ILE A 151 -7.64 10.60 -4.37
CA ILE A 151 -7.19 9.48 -5.21
C ILE A 151 -8.27 8.43 -5.20
N LEU A 152 -8.74 8.05 -6.38
CA LEU A 152 -9.75 7.00 -6.52
C LEU A 152 -9.06 5.70 -6.90
N VAL A 153 -9.46 4.62 -6.23
CA VAL A 153 -8.97 3.26 -6.50
C VAL A 153 -10.13 2.28 -6.46
N ASP A 154 -10.25 1.47 -7.51
CA ASP A 154 -11.26 0.45 -7.64
C ASP A 154 -10.96 -0.66 -6.63
N SER A 155 -12.01 -1.06 -5.93
CA SER A 155 -11.96 -2.09 -4.92
C SER A 155 -13.01 -3.16 -5.15
N TYR A 156 -12.65 -4.39 -4.82
CA TYR A 156 -13.49 -5.56 -5.00
C TYR A 156 -13.65 -6.29 -3.67
N SER A 157 -14.86 -6.76 -3.41
CA SER A 157 -15.17 -7.58 -2.23
C SER A 157 -15.36 -9.04 -2.66
N ASN A 158 -14.78 -9.98 -1.90
CA ASN A 158 -14.93 -11.44 -2.12
C ASN A 158 -14.40 -11.99 -3.45
N GLY A 159 -13.28 -11.46 -3.95
CA GLY A 159 -12.66 -11.93 -5.19
C GLY A 159 -13.20 -11.21 -6.43
N ILE A 160 -12.48 -11.38 -7.54
CA ILE A 160 -12.66 -10.63 -8.79
C ILE A 160 -14.04 -10.87 -9.44
N ASP A 161 -14.61 -12.06 -9.22
CA ASP A 161 -15.81 -12.52 -9.93
C ASP A 161 -17.13 -12.09 -9.30
N SER A 162 -17.09 -11.32 -8.21
CA SER A 162 -18.30 -10.98 -7.45
C SER A 162 -19.21 -9.97 -8.16
N GLY A 163 -18.77 -9.39 -9.30
CA GLY A 163 -19.52 -8.40 -10.08
C GLY A 163 -19.81 -7.09 -9.34
N TYR A 164 -19.36 -6.96 -8.08
CA TYR A 164 -19.53 -5.77 -7.26
C TYR A 164 -18.17 -5.09 -7.08
N SER A 165 -17.91 -4.13 -7.94
CA SER A 165 -16.78 -3.20 -7.83
C SER A 165 -17.28 -1.86 -7.32
N SER A 166 -16.52 -1.27 -6.40
CA SER A 166 -16.74 0.10 -6.00
C SER A 166 -15.41 0.81 -5.87
N SER A 167 -15.36 2.09 -6.20
CA SER A 167 -14.14 2.86 -6.02
C SER A 167 -14.15 3.58 -4.67
N ASN A 168 -13.05 3.48 -3.94
CA ASN A 168 -12.85 4.22 -2.70
C ASN A 168 -12.05 5.49 -2.97
N ILE A 169 -12.41 6.57 -2.30
CA ILE A 169 -11.67 7.83 -2.37
C ILE A 169 -10.74 7.94 -1.16
N PHE A 170 -9.44 8.05 -1.45
CA PHE A 170 -8.40 8.34 -0.47
C PHE A 170 -8.10 9.83 -0.48
N VAL A 171 -8.18 10.46 0.69
CA VAL A 171 -7.82 11.87 0.88
C VAL A 171 -6.34 11.92 1.27
N THR A 172 -5.53 12.59 0.45
CA THR A 172 -4.07 12.52 0.58
C THR A 172 -3.39 13.89 0.53
N THR A 173 -2.16 13.96 1.03
CA THR A 173 -1.26 15.11 0.91
C THR A 173 0.10 14.66 0.40
N LEU A 174 0.70 15.42 -0.53
CA LEU A 174 2.06 15.17 -1.01
C LEU A 174 3.09 15.54 0.07
N LYS A 175 3.88 14.56 0.51
CA LYS A 175 5.00 14.73 1.44
C LYS A 175 6.29 15.07 0.71
N GLU A 176 7.29 15.57 1.44
CA GLU A 176 8.54 16.04 0.85
C GLU A 176 9.36 14.95 0.15
N ASN A 177 9.16 13.70 0.55
CA ASN A 177 9.76 12.50 -0.06
C ASN A 177 9.00 12.01 -1.30
N SER A 178 8.12 12.84 -1.88
CA SER A 178 7.32 12.50 -3.07
C SER A 178 6.39 11.31 -2.84
N ILE A 179 5.79 11.21 -1.65
CA ILE A 179 4.78 10.20 -1.32
C ILE A 179 3.46 10.89 -1.01
N LEU A 180 2.36 10.37 -1.57
CA LEU A 180 1.01 10.80 -1.23
C LEU A 180 0.57 10.12 0.07
N PHE A 181 0.70 10.82 1.18
CA PHE A 181 0.30 10.33 2.50
C PHE A 181 -1.22 10.28 2.64
N ILE A 182 -1.78 9.16 3.08
CA ILE A 182 -3.22 8.97 3.30
C ILE A 182 -3.62 9.61 4.62
N GLU A 183 -4.49 10.62 4.57
CA GLU A 183 -5.04 11.26 5.77
C GLU A 183 -6.35 10.66 6.21
N ASP A 184 -7.17 10.25 5.24
CA ASP A 184 -8.48 9.66 5.45
C ASP A 184 -8.90 8.82 4.24
N VAL A 185 -9.91 7.97 4.43
CA VAL A 185 -10.50 7.15 3.36
C VAL A 185 -12.01 7.12 3.49
N LEU A 186 -12.69 7.42 2.39
CA LEU A 186 -14.14 7.57 2.36
C LEU A 186 -14.78 6.26 1.86
N PHE A 187 -15.23 5.39 2.78
CA PHE A 187 -15.72 4.03 2.48
C PHE A 187 -17.24 3.85 2.41
N THR A 188 -18.05 4.88 2.67
CA THR A 188 -19.53 4.78 2.57
C THR A 188 -20.19 6.11 2.22
N GLY A 189 -21.39 6.04 1.60
CA GLY A 189 -22.30 7.17 1.41
C GLY A 189 -21.83 8.19 0.38
N ASP A 190 -20.85 9.02 0.77
CA ASP A 190 -20.34 10.16 0.01
C ASP A 190 -18.96 9.89 -0.63
N GLY A 191 -18.34 8.75 -0.31
CA GLY A 191 -16.96 8.39 -0.68
C GLY A 191 -16.79 7.19 -1.61
N VAL A 192 -17.90 6.49 -1.88
CA VAL A 192 -17.92 5.29 -2.70
C VAL A 192 -18.57 5.64 -4.01
N ILE A 193 -17.81 5.49 -5.10
CA ILE A 193 -18.34 5.64 -6.45
C ILE A 193 -18.68 4.24 -6.94
N GLU A 194 -19.98 3.97 -7.12
CA GLU A 194 -20.43 2.80 -7.87
C GLU A 194 -20.02 3.00 -9.33
N LYS A 195 -19.29 2.03 -9.90
CA LYS A 195 -18.88 2.05 -11.30
C LYS A 195 -19.75 1.11 -12.12
N ASP A 196 -20.04 1.53 -13.35
CA ASP A 196 -20.54 0.62 -14.39
C ASP A 196 -19.43 -0.35 -14.79
N GLU A 197 -19.76 -1.59 -15.16
CA GLU A 197 -18.77 -2.59 -15.58
C GLU A 197 -17.85 -2.11 -16.71
N SER A 198 -18.35 -1.24 -17.59
CA SER A 198 -17.58 -0.67 -18.71
C SER A 198 -16.53 0.37 -18.30
N GLU A 199 -16.56 0.86 -17.06
CA GLU A 199 -15.60 1.82 -16.51
C GLU A 199 -14.49 1.14 -15.69
N ILE A 200 -14.59 -0.19 -15.54
CA ILE A 200 -13.61 -1.01 -14.84
C ILE A 200 -12.62 -1.55 -15.87
N ASN A 201 -11.36 -1.70 -15.47
CA ASN A 201 -10.39 -2.43 -16.26
C ASN A 201 -10.90 -3.85 -16.60
N GLU A 202 -10.58 -4.35 -17.79
CA GLU A 202 -10.82 -5.75 -18.14
C GLU A 202 -10.00 -6.68 -17.23
N PRO A 203 -10.47 -7.88 -16.87
CA PRO A 203 -9.78 -8.77 -15.93
C PRO A 203 -8.29 -9.00 -16.23
N ASP A 204 -7.91 -9.12 -17.50
CA ASP A 204 -6.53 -9.35 -17.96
C ASP A 204 -5.62 -8.13 -17.87
N LYS A 205 -6.18 -6.95 -17.54
CA LYS A 205 -5.45 -5.68 -17.39
C LYS A 205 -5.35 -5.21 -15.94
N ARG A 206 -5.91 -5.94 -14.99
CA ARG A 206 -5.94 -5.56 -13.58
C ARG A 206 -4.64 -5.99 -12.90
N ASP A 207 -4.14 -5.16 -12.00
CA ASP A 207 -2.97 -5.47 -11.15
C ASP A 207 -3.44 -5.42 -9.70
N TYR A 208 -3.57 -6.58 -9.05
CA TYR A 208 -4.25 -6.66 -7.77
C TYR A 208 -3.31 -6.49 -6.59
N LEU A 209 -3.76 -5.72 -5.61
CA LEU A 209 -3.20 -5.69 -4.27
C LEU A 209 -4.23 -6.21 -3.27
N GLY A 210 -4.09 -7.47 -2.92
CA GLY A 210 -4.78 -8.11 -1.83
C GLY A 210 -4.05 -7.93 -0.50
N MET A 211 -4.81 -7.89 0.60
CA MET A 211 -4.24 -7.83 1.96
C MET A 211 -3.32 -9.01 2.27
N PHE A 212 -3.48 -10.13 1.54
CA PHE A 212 -2.79 -11.38 1.82
C PHE A 212 -1.86 -11.91 0.72
N ASP A 213 -1.54 -11.11 -0.30
CA ASP A 213 -0.75 -11.60 -1.44
C ASP A 213 0.66 -12.08 -1.05
N LYS A 214 1.17 -11.63 0.11
CA LYS A 214 2.43 -12.13 0.69
C LYS A 214 2.30 -13.50 1.36
N PHE A 215 1.10 -13.86 1.79
CA PHE A 215 0.79 -15.07 2.56
C PHE A 215 0.11 -16.16 1.72
N SER A 216 -0.35 -15.85 0.50
CA SER A 216 -0.84 -16.86 -0.44
C SER A 216 0.31 -17.76 -0.90
N ARG A 217 0.05 -19.07 -0.90
CA ARG A 217 0.86 -20.05 -1.64
C ARG A 217 0.64 -19.76 -3.14
N SER A 218 1.72 -19.74 -3.90
CA SER A 218 1.88 -19.05 -5.18
C SER A 218 0.87 -19.32 -6.32
N GLU A 219 0.95 -18.38 -7.29
CA GLU A 219 0.10 -18.08 -8.45
C GLU A 219 -1.29 -17.58 -8.09
N SER A 220 -1.60 -16.38 -8.56
CA SER A 220 -2.92 -15.77 -8.52
C SER A 220 -4.01 -16.84 -8.62
N ALA A 221 -4.99 -16.83 -7.72
CA ALA A 221 -6.21 -17.62 -7.86
C ALA A 221 -7.06 -17.19 -9.09
N PHE A 222 -6.43 -16.67 -10.15
CA PHE A 222 -6.99 -15.92 -11.26
C PHE A 222 -6.54 -16.44 -12.63
N GLU A 223 -5.98 -17.66 -12.70
CA GLU A 223 -5.94 -18.43 -13.95
C GLU A 223 -6.88 -19.65 -13.86
N GLU A 224 -8.15 -19.46 -14.22
CA GLU A 224 -8.95 -20.43 -14.99
C GLU A 224 -9.85 -19.73 -16.00
#